data_AF-A0AA40WF19-F1
#
_entry.id   AF-A0AA40WF19-F1
#
_cell.length_a   1.000
_cell.length_b   1.000
_cell.length_c   1.000
_cell.angle_alpha   90.00
_cell.angle_beta   90.00
_cell.angle_gamma   90.00
#
_symmetry.space_group_name_H-M   'P 1'
#
loop_
_entity.id
_entity.type
_entity.pdbx_description
1 polymer ?
#
loop_
_entity_poly.entity_id
_entity_poly.type
_entity_poly.pdbx_seq_one_letter_code
_entity_poly.pdbx_strand_id
1 'polypeptide(L)'
;MKRIFLLLFALVALAFSFFFLEEKKEDQSEISVWKIDIDEIEYQPPKDSWEGEDLSSFYRMPIVLKRQKGIGKNDNFLTVHSKDSETGETLVFEGGYNAENIFRELSVLKAKGVEPIVNGEVAASLQLNENSPQIFLKSSGKLLKKIWIGKKNTGDSTRIVKEGNEILIIQANTIDRYTRGIGESRQKQLINLKEESVVEKIREEEGKTIRLEHNTFKETTIKKNFWRRLSEK
;
A
#
# COMPACT_ATOMS: atom_id res chain seq x y z
N MET A 1 8.30 2.85 61.99
CA MET A 1 7.00 2.23 61.61
C MET A 1 6.20 3.09 60.63
N LYS A 2 5.74 4.31 60.95
CA LYS A 2 4.92 5.15 60.05
C LYS A 2 5.49 5.37 58.64
N ARG A 3 6.80 5.59 58.51
CA ARG A 3 7.47 5.78 57.21
C ARG A 3 7.46 4.52 56.33
N ILE A 4 7.50 3.33 56.94
CA ILE A 4 7.45 2.06 56.21
C ILE A 4 6.04 1.82 55.65
N PHE A 5 5.01 2.13 56.45
CA PHE A 5 3.61 2.07 55.99
C PHE A 5 3.33 3.06 54.86
N LEU A 6 3.87 4.28 54.92
CA LEU A 6 3.75 5.25 53.84
C LEU A 6 4.43 4.77 52.54
N LEU A 7 5.59 4.13 52.66
CA LEU A 7 6.33 3.60 51.51
C LEU A 7 5.59 2.41 50.88
N LEU A 8 5.02 1.53 51.71
CA LEU A 8 4.17 0.43 51.24
C LEU A 8 2.90 0.96 50.54
N PHE A 9 2.26 1.98 51.12
CA PHE A 9 1.07 2.59 50.54
C PHE A 9 1.39 3.28 49.21
N ALA A 10 2.50 4.00 49.12
CA ALA A 10 2.95 4.61 47.87
C ALA A 10 3.23 3.55 46.79
N LEU A 11 3.83 2.43 47.16
CA LEU A 11 4.16 1.34 46.22
C LEU A 11 2.89 0.62 45.72
N VAL A 12 1.91 0.42 46.60
CA VAL A 12 0.57 -0.10 46.24
C VAL A 12 -0.18 0.89 45.36
N ALA A 13 -0.16 2.19 45.69
CA ALA A 13 -0.78 3.23 44.86
C ALA A 13 -0.12 3.33 43.48
N LEU A 14 1.21 3.18 43.40
CA LEU A 14 1.93 3.15 42.13
C LEU A 14 1.53 1.91 41.31
N ALA A 15 1.49 0.73 41.94
CA ALA A 15 1.04 -0.50 41.29
C ALA A 15 -0.41 -0.40 40.79
N PHE A 16 -1.31 0.17 41.60
CA PHE A 16 -2.69 0.47 41.18
C PHE A 16 -2.73 1.49 40.04
N SER A 17 -1.86 2.50 40.03
CA SER A 17 -1.78 3.45 38.93
C SER A 17 -1.33 2.79 37.63
N PHE A 18 -0.37 1.86 37.67
CA PHE A 18 0.02 1.06 36.51
C PHE A 18 -1.11 0.12 36.08
N PHE A 19 -1.83 -0.50 37.01
CA PHE A 19 -2.98 -1.36 36.72
C PHE A 19 -4.13 -0.59 36.02
N PHE A 20 -4.40 0.65 36.45
CA PHE A 20 -5.38 1.54 35.79
C PHE A 20 -4.85 2.23 34.52
N LEU A 21 -3.53 2.28 34.32
CA LEU A 21 -2.90 2.72 33.07
C LEU A 21 -2.87 1.59 32.02
N GLU A 22 -2.97 0.33 32.43
CA GLU A 22 -2.83 -0.85 31.55
C GLU A 22 -4.09 -1.31 30.81
N GLU A 23 -5.18 -0.54 30.85
CA GLU A 23 -6.41 -0.80 30.06
C GLU A 23 -6.72 0.27 29.01
N LYS A 24 -5.67 0.81 28.36
CA LYS A 24 -5.79 1.30 26.98
C LYS A 24 -4.95 0.46 26.04
N LYS A 25 -5.07 -0.87 26.14
CA LYS A 25 -4.73 -1.73 25.01
C LYS A 25 -5.80 -1.52 23.93
N GLU A 26 -5.49 -0.60 23.01
CA GLU A 26 -5.63 -0.63 21.54
C GLU A 26 -6.44 -1.71 20.79
N ASP A 27 -7.27 -2.54 21.41
CA ASP A 27 -8.22 -3.40 20.68
C ASP A 27 -9.46 -2.58 20.30
N GLN A 28 -9.26 -1.54 19.48
CA GLN A 28 -10.35 -1.09 18.61
C GLN A 28 -10.59 -2.22 17.61
N SER A 29 -11.60 -3.05 17.89
CA SER A 29 -12.02 -4.14 17.02
C SER A 29 -12.22 -3.60 15.60
N GLU A 30 -11.43 -4.09 14.65
CA GLU A 30 -11.57 -3.70 13.24
C GLU A 30 -12.96 -4.05 12.72
N ILE A 31 -13.65 -3.06 12.14
CA ILE A 31 -14.98 -3.19 11.56
C ILE A 31 -14.82 -3.40 10.06
N SER A 32 -15.46 -4.43 9.50
CA SER A 32 -15.52 -4.62 8.05
C SER A 32 -16.45 -3.57 7.45
N VAL A 33 -15.90 -2.64 6.67
CA VAL A 33 -16.66 -1.55 6.03
C VAL A 33 -17.35 -2.06 4.77
N TRP A 34 -16.63 -2.83 3.94
CA TRP A 34 -17.21 -3.45 2.76
C TRP A 34 -16.52 -4.74 2.36
N LYS A 35 -17.18 -5.47 1.47
CA LYS A 35 -16.63 -6.60 0.73
C LYS A 35 -17.13 -6.52 -0.71
N ILE A 36 -16.23 -6.18 -1.63
CA ILE A 36 -16.54 -5.99 -3.05
C ILE A 36 -15.55 -6.78 -3.91
N ASP A 37 -16.00 -7.20 -5.08
CA ASP A 37 -15.15 -7.85 -6.06
C ASP A 37 -14.60 -6.81 -7.04
N ILE A 38 -13.28 -6.63 -7.03
CA ILE A 38 -12.57 -5.63 -7.82
C ILE A 38 -11.56 -6.32 -8.74
N ASP A 39 -11.49 -5.83 -9.97
CA ASP A 39 -10.51 -6.28 -10.98
C ASP A 39 -9.53 -5.18 -11.39
N GLU A 40 -9.78 -3.94 -10.99
CA GLU A 40 -8.92 -2.80 -11.30
C GLU A 40 -8.91 -1.78 -10.16
N ILE A 41 -7.71 -1.28 -9.84
CA ILE A 41 -7.47 -0.24 -8.84
C ILE A 41 -6.64 0.84 -9.51
N GLU A 42 -7.12 2.08 -9.49
CA GLU A 42 -6.40 3.22 -10.03
C GLU A 42 -6.09 4.20 -8.90
N TYR A 43 -4.82 4.49 -8.72
CA TYR A 43 -4.33 5.53 -7.82
C TYR A 43 -3.99 6.79 -8.62
N GLN A 44 -4.48 7.92 -8.13
CA GLN A 44 -4.16 9.25 -8.61
C GLN A 44 -3.38 10.01 -7.53
N PRO A 45 -2.21 10.57 -7.87
CA PRO A 45 -1.38 11.31 -6.93
C PRO A 45 -2.06 12.58 -6.43
N PRO A 46 -1.64 13.11 -5.27
CA PRO A 46 -2.11 14.42 -4.83
C PRO A 46 -1.72 15.50 -5.84
N LYS A 47 -2.57 16.53 -5.97
CA LYS A 47 -2.20 17.74 -6.71
C LYS A 47 -1.22 18.58 -5.88
N ASP A 48 -0.44 19.42 -6.54
CA ASP A 48 0.55 20.29 -5.86
C ASP A 48 -0.08 21.28 -4.87
N SER A 49 -1.37 21.60 -5.05
CA SER A 49 -2.16 22.43 -4.15
C SER A 49 -2.76 21.67 -2.95
N TRP A 50 -2.36 20.41 -2.72
CA TRP A 50 -2.77 19.65 -1.54
C TRP A 50 -1.82 19.89 -0.38
N GLU A 51 -2.31 20.49 0.69
CA GLU A 51 -1.54 20.86 1.89
C GLU A 51 -1.38 19.70 2.88
N GLY A 52 -1.20 18.48 2.37
CA GLY A 52 -0.92 17.29 3.16
C GLY A 52 0.48 17.32 3.77
N GLU A 53 0.62 16.92 5.03
CA GLU A 53 1.93 16.91 5.73
C GLU A 53 2.95 15.99 5.02
N ASP A 54 2.48 14.97 4.31
CA ASP A 54 3.28 13.95 3.63
C ASP A 54 3.18 14.01 2.10
N LEU A 55 2.82 15.17 1.53
CA LEU A 55 2.73 15.41 0.09
C LEU A 55 3.97 14.90 -0.67
N SER A 56 5.17 15.16 -0.13
CA SER A 56 6.45 14.75 -0.75
C SER A 56 6.66 13.24 -0.79
N SER A 57 5.99 12.49 0.07
CA SER A 57 6.14 11.05 0.18
C SER A 57 5.33 10.30 -0.87
N PHE A 58 4.23 10.87 -1.37
CA PHE A 58 3.40 10.19 -2.37
C PHE A 58 4.13 10.04 -3.70
N TYR A 59 4.01 8.85 -4.29
CA TYR A 59 4.45 8.64 -5.66
C TYR A 59 3.67 9.55 -6.60
N ARG A 60 4.39 10.22 -7.49
CA ARG A 60 3.90 11.38 -8.27
C ARG A 60 3.25 11.03 -9.59
N MET A 61 3.31 9.77 -10.00
CA MET A 61 2.65 9.30 -11.23
C MET A 61 1.45 8.42 -10.88
N PRO A 62 0.40 8.40 -11.72
CA PRO A 62 -0.73 7.50 -11.54
C PRO A 62 -0.28 6.04 -11.60
N ILE A 63 -0.90 5.18 -10.79
CA ILE A 63 -0.64 3.74 -10.79
C ILE A 63 -1.95 3.02 -11.07
N VAL A 64 -1.95 2.08 -12.01
CA VAL A 64 -3.10 1.20 -12.30
C VAL A 64 -2.71 -0.24 -12.03
N LEU A 65 -3.40 -0.86 -11.07
CA LEU A 65 -3.31 -2.29 -10.79
C LEU A 65 -4.49 -2.98 -11.45
N LYS A 66 -4.25 -4.04 -12.24
CA LYS A 66 -5.32 -4.74 -12.97
C LYS A 66 -5.14 -6.24 -12.93
N ARG A 67 -6.22 -6.97 -12.62
CA ARG A 67 -6.30 -8.42 -12.74
C ARG A 67 -6.52 -8.80 -14.20
N GLN A 68 -5.63 -9.62 -14.73
CA GLN A 68 -5.70 -10.14 -16.10
C GLN A 68 -5.85 -11.65 -16.09
N LYS A 69 -6.50 -12.16 -17.14
CA LYS A 69 -6.68 -13.59 -17.35
C LYS A 69 -5.36 -14.19 -17.82
N GLY A 70 -4.91 -15.23 -17.12
CA GLY A 70 -3.74 -16.03 -17.48
C GLY A 70 -4.03 -17.03 -18.60
N ILE A 71 -3.01 -17.81 -18.94
CA ILE A 71 -3.05 -18.82 -20.01
C ILE A 71 -3.82 -20.08 -19.55
N GLY A 72 -3.76 -20.40 -18.25
CA GLY A 72 -4.47 -21.53 -17.65
C GLY A 72 -5.97 -21.31 -17.46
N LYS A 73 -6.74 -22.40 -17.40
CA LYS A 73 -8.16 -22.35 -17.05
C LYS A 73 -8.29 -21.88 -15.60
N ASN A 74 -8.86 -20.69 -15.40
CA ASN A 74 -8.99 -19.96 -14.12
C ASN A 74 -7.69 -19.37 -13.57
N ASP A 75 -6.63 -19.28 -14.39
CA ASP A 75 -5.42 -18.57 -14.01
C ASP A 75 -5.63 -17.06 -14.18
N ASN A 76 -5.15 -16.27 -13.22
CA ASN A 76 -5.20 -14.82 -13.27
C ASN A 76 -3.91 -14.27 -12.67
N PHE A 77 -3.34 -13.24 -13.29
CA PHE A 77 -2.19 -12.52 -12.76
C PHE A 77 -2.53 -11.04 -12.60
N LEU A 78 -1.74 -10.33 -11.81
CA LEU A 78 -1.88 -8.88 -11.66
C LEU A 78 -0.91 -8.18 -12.59
N THR A 79 -1.30 -7.01 -13.09
CA THR A 79 -0.42 -6.10 -13.82
C THR A 79 -0.40 -4.75 -13.14
N VAL A 80 0.75 -4.09 -13.17
CA VAL A 80 0.98 -2.75 -12.63
C VAL A 80 1.40 -1.86 -13.78
N HIS A 81 0.65 -0.78 -13.99
CA HIS A 81 0.89 0.20 -15.03
C HIS A 81 1.17 1.54 -14.38
N SER A 82 2.14 2.28 -14.90
CA SER A 82 2.43 3.66 -14.50
C SER A 82 3.08 4.41 -15.64
N LYS A 83 3.11 5.74 -15.54
CA LYS A 83 3.92 6.56 -16.45
C LYS A 83 5.33 6.74 -15.89
N ASP A 84 6.31 6.65 -16.77
CA ASP A 84 7.66 7.11 -16.51
C ASP A 84 7.69 8.64 -16.46
N SER A 85 8.35 9.21 -15.46
CA SER A 85 8.39 10.66 -15.27
C SER A 85 9.33 11.38 -16.21
N GLU A 86 10.34 10.69 -16.75
CA GLU A 86 11.35 11.27 -17.63
C GLU A 86 10.95 11.11 -19.10
N THR A 87 10.45 9.92 -19.48
CA THR A 87 10.14 9.60 -20.87
C THR A 87 8.66 9.77 -21.23
N GLY A 88 7.77 9.75 -20.22
CA GLY A 88 6.32 9.74 -20.42
C GLY A 88 5.77 8.41 -20.95
N GLU A 89 6.62 7.39 -21.12
CA GLU A 89 6.22 6.07 -21.58
C GLU A 89 5.42 5.33 -20.50
N THR A 90 4.57 4.40 -20.93
CA THR A 90 3.82 3.55 -20.00
C THR A 90 4.66 2.34 -19.64
N LEU A 91 5.06 2.26 -18.38
CA LEU A 91 5.72 1.11 -17.81
C LEU A 91 4.67 0.07 -17.38
N VAL A 92 4.88 -1.18 -17.76
CA VAL A 92 3.99 -2.29 -17.42
C VAL A 92 4.79 -3.43 -16.81
N PHE A 93 4.37 -3.90 -15.64
CA PHE A 93 4.99 -5.01 -14.93
C PHE A 93 3.95 -6.04 -14.51
N GLU A 94 4.37 -7.28 -14.31
CA GLU A 94 3.59 -8.24 -13.52
C GLU A 94 3.56 -7.77 -12.05
N GLY A 95 2.40 -7.88 -11.40
CA GLY A 95 2.22 -7.48 -10.02
C GLY A 95 2.78 -8.52 -9.05
N GLY A 96 3.48 -8.03 -8.02
CA GLY A 96 4.03 -8.87 -6.97
C GLY A 96 3.14 -8.92 -5.72
N TYR A 97 3.71 -9.41 -4.63
CA TYR A 97 3.06 -9.55 -3.31
C TYR A 97 2.36 -8.26 -2.83
N ASN A 98 2.98 -7.09 -3.04
CA ASN A 98 2.38 -5.82 -2.63
C ASN A 98 1.11 -5.49 -3.44
N ALA A 99 1.10 -5.75 -4.75
CA ALA A 99 -0.09 -5.56 -5.58
C ALA A 99 -1.23 -6.50 -5.13
N GLU A 100 -0.91 -7.76 -4.82
CA GLU A 100 -1.89 -8.73 -4.29
C GLU A 100 -2.47 -8.30 -2.94
N ASN A 101 -1.63 -7.79 -2.04
CA ASN A 101 -2.09 -7.31 -0.73
C ASN A 101 -3.00 -6.09 -0.86
N ILE A 102 -2.65 -5.14 -1.73
CA ILE A 102 -3.49 -3.97 -2.01
C ILE A 102 -4.86 -4.42 -2.50
N PHE A 103 -4.91 -5.37 -3.45
CA PHE A 103 -6.18 -5.95 -3.91
C PHE A 103 -6.95 -6.58 -2.76
N ARG A 104 -6.32 -7.43 -1.95
CA ARG A 104 -6.98 -8.13 -0.84
C ARG A 104 -7.56 -7.16 0.18
N GLU A 105 -6.77 -6.16 0.60
CA GLU A 105 -7.13 -5.19 1.62
C GLU A 105 -8.21 -4.21 1.13
N LEU A 106 -8.15 -3.75 -0.13
CA LEU A 106 -9.17 -2.83 -0.66
C LEU A 106 -10.44 -3.56 -1.13
N SER A 107 -10.37 -4.85 -1.47
CA SER A 107 -11.56 -5.68 -1.73
C SER A 107 -12.38 -5.88 -0.45
N VAL A 108 -11.70 -6.06 0.68
CA VAL A 108 -12.30 -6.27 2.00
C VAL A 108 -11.76 -5.25 2.98
N LEU A 109 -12.24 -4.01 2.86
CA LEU A 109 -11.73 -2.94 3.70
C LEU A 109 -12.21 -3.11 5.13
N LYS A 110 -11.26 -3.02 6.05
CA LYS A 110 -11.51 -2.90 7.48
C LYS A 110 -11.06 -1.54 7.99
N ALA A 111 -11.85 -0.97 8.89
CA ALA A 111 -11.55 0.30 9.54
C ALA A 111 -11.61 0.14 11.06
N LYS A 112 -10.76 0.90 11.77
CA LYS A 112 -10.80 1.03 13.23
C LYS A 112 -11.92 1.97 13.69
N GLY A 113 -12.36 2.89 12.82
CA GLY A 113 -13.44 3.83 13.08
C GLY A 113 -14.14 4.27 11.80
N VAL A 114 -15.43 4.55 11.92
CA VAL A 114 -16.30 5.05 10.86
C VAL A 114 -17.11 6.20 11.41
N GLU A 115 -17.01 7.37 10.80
CA GLU A 115 -17.72 8.59 11.20
C GLU A 115 -18.51 9.15 10.01
N PRO A 116 -19.83 9.37 10.14
CA PRO A 116 -20.60 9.99 9.08
C PRO A 116 -20.26 11.49 8.97
N ILE A 117 -20.20 12.00 7.74
CA ILE A 117 -20.04 13.43 7.49
C ILE A 117 -21.39 14.10 7.71
N VAL A 118 -21.47 14.92 8.75
CA VAL A 118 -22.66 15.70 9.09
C VAL A 118 -22.59 17.07 8.39
N ASN A 119 -23.69 17.49 7.76
CA ASN A 119 -23.80 18.76 7.01
C ASN A 119 -22.89 18.89 5.77
N GLY A 120 -22.27 17.81 5.31
CA GLY A 120 -21.45 17.80 4.08
C GLY A 120 -20.09 18.49 4.22
N GLU A 121 -19.78 19.06 5.39
CA GLU A 121 -18.51 19.72 5.67
C GLU A 121 -17.50 18.74 6.28
N VAL A 122 -16.29 18.71 5.73
CA VAL A 122 -15.19 17.90 6.26
C VAL A 122 -14.19 18.85 6.92
N ALA A 123 -13.81 18.55 8.17
CA ALA A 123 -12.86 19.38 8.89
C ALA A 123 -11.53 19.50 8.13
N ALA A 124 -11.06 20.74 7.94
CA ALA A 124 -9.82 21.02 7.20
C ALA A 124 -8.59 20.28 7.79
N SER A 125 -8.60 20.04 9.11
CA SER A 125 -7.57 19.26 9.83
C SER A 125 -7.41 17.82 9.32
N LEU A 126 -8.41 17.26 8.65
CA LEU A 126 -8.37 15.92 8.07
C LEU A 126 -7.68 15.87 6.71
N GLN A 127 -7.35 17.03 6.11
CA GLN A 127 -6.68 17.16 4.81
C GLN A 127 -7.41 16.42 3.67
N LEU A 128 -8.74 16.38 3.74
CA LEU A 128 -9.61 15.73 2.77
C LEU A 128 -10.30 16.78 1.89
N ASN A 129 -9.85 16.94 0.65
CA ASN A 129 -10.42 17.84 -0.34
C ASN A 129 -10.23 17.33 -1.77
N GLU A 130 -10.59 18.12 -2.77
CA GLU A 130 -10.50 17.73 -4.19
C GLU A 130 -9.08 17.52 -4.70
N ASN A 131 -8.08 18.06 -3.99
CA ASN A 131 -6.66 17.96 -4.33
C ASN A 131 -5.99 16.75 -3.65
N SER A 132 -6.68 16.11 -2.70
CA SER A 132 -6.21 14.89 -2.04
C SER A 132 -5.86 13.78 -3.05
N PRO A 133 -4.91 12.89 -2.71
CA PRO A 133 -4.70 11.66 -3.48
C PRO A 133 -5.99 10.83 -3.49
N GLN A 134 -6.22 10.11 -4.59
CA GLN A 134 -7.45 9.37 -4.81
C GLN A 134 -7.16 7.93 -5.20
N ILE A 135 -8.00 7.01 -4.72
CA ILE A 135 -8.03 5.62 -5.17
C ILE A 135 -9.42 5.34 -5.74
N PHE A 136 -9.45 4.77 -6.94
CA PHE A 136 -10.65 4.35 -7.64
C PHE A 136 -10.67 2.83 -7.68
N LEU A 137 -11.69 2.22 -7.09
CA LEU A 137 -11.91 0.78 -7.14
C LEU A 137 -12.91 0.47 -8.24
N LYS A 138 -12.54 -0.40 -9.17
CA LYS A 138 -13.35 -0.73 -10.34
C LYS A 138 -13.54 -2.24 -10.49
N SER A 139 -14.63 -2.57 -11.16
CA SER A 139 -14.95 -3.92 -11.60
C SER A 139 -15.50 -3.87 -13.02
N SER A 140 -14.85 -4.56 -13.96
CA SER A 140 -15.22 -4.63 -15.37
C SER A 140 -15.45 -3.25 -16.00
N GLY A 141 -14.56 -2.30 -15.67
CA GLY A 141 -14.60 -0.92 -16.16
C GLY A 141 -15.60 0.01 -15.45
N LYS A 142 -16.41 -0.50 -14.53
CA LYS A 142 -17.33 0.32 -13.72
C LYS A 142 -16.68 0.76 -12.43
N LEU A 143 -16.81 2.05 -12.08
CA LEU A 143 -16.39 2.57 -10.79
C LEU A 143 -17.33 2.07 -9.69
N LEU A 144 -16.77 1.38 -8.70
CA LEU A 144 -17.49 0.91 -7.52
C LEU A 144 -17.34 1.87 -6.34
N LYS A 145 -16.12 2.34 -6.09
CA LYS A 145 -15.79 3.19 -4.93
C LYS A 145 -14.73 4.23 -5.31
N LYS A 146 -14.87 5.43 -4.78
CA LYS A 146 -13.87 6.50 -4.86
C LYS A 146 -13.45 6.88 -3.45
N ILE A 147 -12.16 6.73 -3.17
CA ILE A 147 -11.57 6.95 -1.86
C ILE A 147 -10.65 8.16 -1.96
N TRP A 148 -10.86 9.15 -1.09
CA TRP A 148 -9.94 10.27 -0.91
C TRP A 148 -9.04 10.01 0.29
N ILE A 149 -7.74 10.26 0.13
CA ILE A 149 -6.75 10.03 1.17
C ILE A 149 -6.49 11.34 1.91
N GLY A 150 -6.64 11.32 3.23
CA GLY A 150 -6.45 12.48 4.10
C GLY A 150 -5.17 12.37 4.91
N LYS A 151 -5.23 12.92 6.13
CA LYS A 151 -4.13 12.95 7.10
C LYS A 151 -3.67 11.56 7.55
N LYS A 152 -2.37 11.42 7.79
CA LYS A 152 -1.77 10.28 8.51
C LYS A 152 -1.68 10.59 10.00
N ASN A 153 -2.16 9.67 10.83
CA ASN A 153 -1.97 9.76 12.27
C ASN A 153 -0.61 9.14 12.61
N THR A 154 0.33 9.98 13.04
CA THR A 154 1.71 9.58 13.35
C THR A 154 1.82 8.68 14.57
N GLY A 155 0.88 8.76 15.52
CA GLY A 155 0.86 7.92 16.73
C GLY A 155 0.37 6.49 16.52
N ASP A 156 -0.69 6.30 15.72
CA ASP A 156 -1.47 5.04 15.77
C ASP A 156 -1.32 4.18 14.49
N SER A 157 -0.38 4.54 13.60
CA SER A 157 -0.22 3.91 12.28
C SER A 157 -1.54 3.82 11.48
N THR A 158 -2.41 4.82 11.63
CA THR A 158 -3.69 4.92 10.92
C THR A 158 -3.68 6.04 9.89
N ARG A 159 -4.58 5.94 8.91
CA ARG A 159 -4.83 6.94 7.88
C ARG A 159 -6.30 7.29 7.87
N ILE A 160 -6.58 8.58 7.79
CA ILE A 160 -7.92 9.08 7.53
C ILE A 160 -8.19 8.98 6.04
N VAL A 161 -9.30 8.36 5.67
CA VAL A 161 -9.79 8.33 4.28
C VAL A 161 -11.26 8.70 4.25
N LYS A 162 -11.74 9.20 3.12
CA LYS A 162 -13.16 9.47 2.87
C LYS A 162 -13.67 8.59 1.75
N GLU A 163 -14.85 8.03 1.93
CA GLU A 163 -15.61 7.34 0.88
C GLU A 163 -17.08 7.74 0.99
N GLY A 164 -17.68 8.21 -0.10
CA GLY A 164 -19.05 8.72 -0.07
C GLY A 164 -19.25 9.81 1.00
N ASN A 165 -20.17 9.56 1.94
CA ASN A 165 -20.48 10.45 3.07
C ASN A 165 -19.89 9.96 4.40
N GLU A 166 -18.83 9.16 4.35
CA GLU A 166 -18.19 8.57 5.53
C GLU A 166 -16.70 8.91 5.57
N ILE A 167 -16.21 9.14 6.79
CA ILE A 167 -14.80 9.22 7.12
C ILE A 167 -14.43 7.89 7.78
N LEU A 168 -13.38 7.25 7.28
CA LEU A 168 -12.89 5.97 7.75
C LEU A 168 -11.48 6.14 8.31
N ILE A 169 -11.22 5.47 9.42
CA ILE A 169 -9.89 5.38 10.03
C ILE A 169 -9.34 3.99 9.71
N ILE A 170 -8.42 3.89 8.76
CA ILE A 170 -7.88 2.61 8.27
C ILE A 170 -6.42 2.44 8.68
N GLN A 171 -5.88 1.23 8.58
CA GLN A 171 -4.44 1.03 8.74
C GLN A 171 -3.67 1.79 7.66
N ALA A 172 -2.61 2.50 8.05
CA ALA A 172 -1.84 3.32 7.12
C ALA A 172 -1.06 2.49 6.09
N ASN A 173 -0.69 1.25 6.41
CA ASN A 173 0.06 0.35 5.53
C ASN A 173 -0.59 0.14 4.15
N THR A 174 -1.92 0.11 4.07
CA THR A 174 -2.66 -0.01 2.80
C THR A 174 -2.32 1.15 1.86
N ILE A 175 -2.30 2.37 2.40
CA ILE A 175 -2.07 3.60 1.64
C ILE A 175 -0.57 3.90 1.48
N ASP A 176 0.24 3.58 2.48
CA ASP A 176 1.69 3.78 2.48
C ASP A 176 2.39 2.99 1.36
N ARG A 177 1.74 2.01 0.72
CA ARG A 177 2.32 1.35 -0.47
C ARG A 177 2.39 2.29 -1.68
N TYR A 178 1.52 3.31 -1.74
CA TYR A 178 1.55 4.33 -2.79
C TYR A 178 2.61 5.42 -2.56
N THR A 179 3.31 5.42 -1.42
CA THR A 179 4.46 6.32 -1.18
C THR A 179 5.79 5.71 -1.62
N ARG A 180 5.87 4.39 -1.77
CA ARG A 180 7.13 3.67 -2.06
C ARG A 180 7.42 3.49 -3.56
N GLY A 181 6.50 3.92 -4.42
CA GLY A 181 6.64 3.85 -5.87
C GLY A 181 6.36 2.48 -6.49
N ILE A 182 6.40 2.45 -7.82
CA ILE A 182 5.94 1.30 -8.62
C ILE A 182 6.86 0.07 -8.53
N GLY A 183 8.15 0.29 -8.22
CA GLY A 183 9.16 -0.77 -8.09
C GLY A 183 8.87 -1.75 -6.96
N GLU A 184 8.12 -1.34 -5.94
CA GLU A 184 7.69 -2.21 -4.84
C GLU A 184 6.48 -3.07 -5.20
N SER A 185 5.70 -2.66 -6.20
CA SER A 185 4.48 -3.36 -6.63
C SER A 185 4.74 -4.35 -7.75
N ARG A 186 5.91 -4.30 -8.41
CA ARG A 186 6.29 -5.29 -9.43
C ARG A 186 6.65 -6.64 -8.83
N GLN A 187 6.45 -7.69 -9.60
CA GLN A 187 6.97 -9.01 -9.31
C GLN A 187 8.51 -8.96 -9.36
N LYS A 188 9.17 -9.58 -8.37
CA LYS A 188 10.64 -9.58 -8.25
C LYS A 188 11.34 -10.36 -9.37
N GLN A 189 10.59 -11.01 -10.26
CA GLN A 189 11.08 -11.80 -11.39
C GLN A 189 10.31 -11.40 -12.65
N LEU A 190 11.02 -11.05 -13.73
CA LEU A 190 10.44 -10.75 -15.04
C LEU A 190 10.74 -11.92 -15.99
N ILE A 191 9.72 -12.47 -16.64
CA ILE A 191 9.84 -13.62 -17.55
C ILE A 191 9.47 -13.19 -18.97
N ASN A 192 10.36 -13.43 -19.95
CA ASN A 192 10.07 -13.31 -21.37
C ASN A 192 9.46 -14.61 -21.88
N LEU A 193 8.14 -14.59 -22.05
CA LEU A 193 7.35 -15.72 -22.52
C LEU A 193 7.60 -16.08 -24.01
N LYS A 194 8.10 -15.15 -24.83
CA LYS A 194 8.41 -15.44 -26.26
C LYS A 194 9.68 -16.28 -26.42
N GLU A 195 10.64 -16.12 -25.52
CA GLU A 195 11.91 -16.84 -25.57
C GLU A 195 12.02 -17.98 -24.55
N GLU A 196 10.98 -18.15 -23.73
CA GLU A 196 10.95 -19.06 -22.57
C GLU A 196 12.12 -18.80 -21.61
N SER A 197 12.47 -17.53 -21.40
CA SER A 197 13.61 -17.14 -20.58
C SER A 197 13.18 -16.17 -19.47
N VAL A 198 13.80 -16.27 -18.30
CA VAL A 198 13.72 -15.20 -17.30
C VAL A 198 14.56 -14.04 -17.84
N VAL A 199 14.12 -12.79 -17.78
CA VAL A 199 14.89 -11.62 -18.25
C VAL A 199 15.61 -10.95 -17.09
N GLU A 200 14.95 -10.88 -15.94
CA GLU A 200 15.47 -10.18 -14.79
C GLU A 200 14.98 -10.83 -13.50
N LYS A 201 15.84 -10.91 -12.49
CA LYS A 201 15.50 -11.35 -11.14
C LYS A 201 16.12 -10.40 -10.13
N ILE A 202 15.31 -9.89 -9.22
CA ILE A 202 15.75 -9.02 -8.14
C ILE A 202 15.62 -9.79 -6.84
N ARG A 203 16.74 -9.90 -6.13
CA ARG A 203 16.84 -10.61 -4.85
C ARG A 203 17.33 -9.64 -3.79
N GLU A 204 16.77 -9.71 -2.59
CA GLU A 204 17.35 -9.06 -1.41
C GLU A 204 18.14 -10.11 -0.64
N GLU A 205 19.44 -9.86 -0.47
CA GLU A 205 20.33 -10.65 0.41
C GLU A 205 21.01 -9.68 1.37
N GLU A 206 20.94 -9.96 2.67
CA GLU A 206 21.67 -9.21 3.73
C GLU A 206 21.49 -7.68 3.67
N GLY A 207 20.28 -7.21 3.36
CA GLY A 207 19.96 -5.78 3.30
C GLY A 207 20.44 -5.06 2.03
N LYS A 208 20.88 -5.80 1.00
CA LYS A 208 21.27 -5.25 -0.31
C LYS A 208 20.38 -5.80 -1.42
N THR A 209 19.94 -4.90 -2.29
CA THR A 209 19.20 -5.24 -3.51
C THR A 209 20.18 -5.75 -4.57
N ILE A 210 20.01 -7.00 -4.99
CA ILE A 210 20.80 -7.64 -6.04
C ILE A 210 19.92 -7.75 -7.28
N ARG A 211 20.26 -6.97 -8.30
CA ARG A 211 19.64 -7.07 -9.63
C ARG A 211 20.43 -8.06 -10.48
N LEU A 212 19.77 -9.11 -10.94
CA LEU A 212 20.32 -10.12 -11.83
C LEU A 212 19.63 -9.99 -13.19
N GLU A 213 20.41 -9.66 -14.21
CA GLU A 213 19.95 -9.64 -15.59
C GLU A 213 20.32 -10.98 -16.24
N HIS A 214 19.39 -11.54 -16.99
CA HIS A 214 19.62 -12.75 -17.76
C HIS A 214 19.73 -12.41 -19.24
N ASN A 215 20.86 -12.80 -19.82
CA ASN A 215 21.12 -12.64 -21.24
C ASN A 215 21.16 -14.03 -21.89
N THR A 216 20.25 -14.26 -22.83
CA THR A 216 20.23 -15.46 -23.68
C THR A 216 21.14 -15.23 -24.89
N PHE A 217 22.21 -16.02 -25.03
CA PHE A 217 23.05 -16.02 -26.23
C PHE A 217 22.98 -17.39 -26.92
N LYS A 218 22.76 -17.38 -28.25
CA LYS A 218 22.82 -18.59 -29.10
C LYS A 218 24.19 -18.66 -29.77
N GLU A 219 25.01 -19.59 -29.32
CA GLU A 219 26.21 -19.99 -30.06
C GLU A 219 25.87 -21.24 -30.86
N THR A 220 25.84 -21.09 -32.19
CA THR A 220 25.58 -22.12 -33.23
C THR A 220 24.29 -22.95 -33.07
N THR A 221 24.19 -23.79 -32.03
CA THR A 221 23.01 -24.66 -31.74
C THR A 221 22.71 -24.81 -30.25
N ILE A 222 23.52 -24.25 -29.35
CA ILE A 222 23.35 -24.39 -27.90
C ILE A 222 22.88 -23.06 -27.32
N LYS A 223 21.68 -23.04 -26.70
CA LYS A 223 21.23 -21.90 -25.89
C LYS A 223 22.05 -21.90 -24.60
N LYS A 224 22.89 -20.88 -24.40
CA LYS A 224 23.61 -20.67 -23.14
C LYS A 224 22.90 -19.54 -22.36
N ASN A 225 22.64 -19.81 -21.09
CA ASN A 225 21.99 -18.89 -20.15
C ASN A 225 23.08 -18.20 -19.32
N PHE A 226 23.21 -16.88 -19.43
CA PHE A 226 24.16 -16.11 -18.63
C PHE A 226 23.42 -15.19 -17.67
N TRP A 227 23.75 -15.29 -16.38
CA TRP A 227 23.25 -14.41 -15.35
C TRP A 227 24.31 -13.40 -14.99
N ARG A 228 24.03 -12.12 -15.22
CA ARG A 228 24.91 -11.02 -14.85
C ARG A 228 24.35 -10.32 -13.62
N ARG A 229 25.16 -10.21 -12.57
CA ARG A 229 24.87 -9.30 -11.46
C ARG A 229 25.10 -7.87 -11.93
N LEU A 230 24.04 -7.06 -11.91
CA LEU A 230 24.14 -5.61 -11.99
C LEU A 230 24.34 -5.13 -10.55
N SER A 231 25.60 -4.99 -10.14
CA SER A 231 25.91 -4.32 -8.87
C SER A 231 25.63 -2.83 -9.03
N GLU A 232 24.73 -2.29 -8.21
CA GLU A 232 24.70 -0.84 -7.97
C GLU A 232 26.07 -0.43 -7.41
N LYS A 233 26.65 0.62 -7.99
CA LYS A 233 27.87 1.26 -7.50
C LYS A 233 27.60 1.96 -6.18
#